data_AF-A0A7S1NLE4-F1
#
_entry.id   AF-A0A7S1NLE4-F1
#
_cell.length_a   1.000
_cell.length_b   1.000
_cell.length_c   1.000
_cell.angle_alpha   90.00
_cell.angle_beta   90.00
_cell.angle_gamma   90.00
#
_symmetry.space_group_name_H-M   'P 1'
#
loop_
_entity.id
_entity.type
_entity.pdbx_description
1 polymer ?
#
loop_
_entity_poly.entity_id
_entity_poly.type
_entity_poly.pdbx_seq_one_letter_code
_entity_poly.pdbx_strand_id
1 'polypeptide(L)'
;MWNWFLDLIGCRCWTVDPPSMALLTEMAGCLGICCVLNLLLAVLARSGVGAAAQLPIWLGYLALPPYVATTSLPITGAALVLWIGVWKAVDIQMGTAETFNTLPSLALHFMSPVEHRLDAKGNAETAAPFEWARHLRSLLLKYSGLAVLCSLRRSHEYWLRYTGGEVQLGPITARLDLYLYLHVWLVYCFLSLVCDGFSLALSLLGLRPKTMFRSPLIASYSPRDFWSRRWLNAPPNLS
;
A
#
# COMPACT_ATOMS: atom_id res chain seq x y z
N MET A 1 16.62 -29.94 -31.36
CA MET A 1 17.28 -28.88 -30.56
C MET A 1 16.41 -27.63 -30.40
N TRP A 2 15.72 -27.15 -31.45
CA TRP A 2 14.80 -26.01 -31.37
C TRP A 2 13.56 -26.24 -30.46
N ASN A 3 12.97 -27.45 -30.49
CA ASN A 3 11.84 -27.78 -29.60
C ASN A 3 12.22 -27.84 -28.11
N TRP A 4 13.45 -28.28 -27.79
CA TRP A 4 13.95 -28.25 -26.43
C TRP A 4 14.19 -26.82 -25.94
N PHE A 5 14.67 -25.93 -26.81
CA PHE A 5 14.82 -24.50 -26.51
C PHE A 5 13.45 -23.80 -26.31
N LEU A 6 12.42 -24.18 -27.07
CA LEU A 6 11.05 -23.69 -26.87
C LEU A 6 10.37 -24.26 -25.60
N ASP A 7 10.69 -25.50 -25.22
CA ASP A 7 10.31 -26.09 -23.93
C ASP A 7 11.10 -25.47 -22.76
N LEU A 8 12.38 -25.12 -22.95
CA LEU A 8 13.23 -24.43 -21.95
C LEU A 8 12.82 -22.96 -21.76
N ILE A 9 12.37 -22.30 -22.83
CA ILE A 9 11.80 -20.95 -22.81
C ILE A 9 10.35 -20.95 -22.30
N GLY A 10 9.74 -22.13 -22.14
CA GLY A 10 8.38 -22.22 -21.61
C GLY A 10 7.42 -21.37 -22.44
N CYS A 11 7.48 -21.47 -23.78
CA CYS A 11 6.48 -20.87 -24.66
C CYS A 11 5.13 -21.64 -24.64
N ARG A 12 4.83 -22.37 -23.57
CA ARG A 12 3.43 -22.54 -23.15
C ARG A 12 3.04 -21.17 -22.63
N CYS A 13 2.22 -20.46 -23.41
CA CYS A 13 1.60 -19.17 -23.10
C CYS A 13 1.87 -18.76 -21.65
N TRP A 14 2.70 -17.75 -21.42
CA TRP A 14 2.84 -17.13 -20.10
C TRP A 14 1.46 -16.61 -19.72
N THR A 15 0.63 -17.48 -19.17
CA THR A 15 -0.67 -17.13 -18.64
C THR A 15 -0.33 -16.29 -17.43
N VAL A 16 -0.65 -15.00 -17.51
CA VAL A 16 -0.63 -14.14 -16.35
C VAL A 16 -1.58 -14.79 -15.35
N ASP A 17 -1.02 -15.38 -14.30
CA ASP A 17 -1.79 -15.97 -13.24
C ASP A 17 -2.35 -14.81 -12.42
N PRO A 18 -3.67 -14.57 -12.43
CA PRO A 18 -4.24 -13.53 -11.59
C PRO A 18 -3.99 -13.88 -10.11
N PRO A 19 -3.97 -12.88 -9.22
CA PRO A 19 -3.95 -13.14 -7.79
C PRO A 19 -5.12 -14.07 -7.44
N SER A 20 -4.85 -15.09 -6.61
CA SER A 20 -5.86 -16.07 -6.25
C SER A 20 -7.02 -15.42 -5.50
N MET A 21 -8.23 -15.94 -5.66
CA MET A 21 -9.39 -15.46 -4.90
C MET A 21 -9.17 -15.55 -3.38
N ALA A 22 -8.41 -16.56 -2.94
CA ALA A 22 -7.99 -16.70 -1.55
C ALA A 22 -7.14 -15.51 -1.10
N LEU A 23 -6.14 -15.10 -1.91
CA LEU A 23 -5.31 -13.93 -1.64
C LEU A 23 -6.18 -12.66 -1.55
N LEU A 24 -7.09 -12.44 -2.51
CA LEU A 24 -7.97 -11.28 -2.49
C LEU A 24 -8.89 -11.26 -1.26
N THR A 25 -9.38 -12.42 -0.83
CA THR A 25 -10.22 -12.56 0.37
C THR A 25 -9.42 -12.27 1.64
N GLU A 26 -8.21 -12.80 1.74
CA GLU A 26 -7.28 -12.52 2.84
C GLU A 26 -6.97 -11.02 2.91
N MET A 27 -6.68 -10.39 1.75
CA MET A 27 -6.47 -8.94 1.66
C MET A 27 -7.67 -8.15 2.17
N ALA A 28 -8.87 -8.49 1.71
CA ALA A 28 -10.09 -7.82 2.15
C ALA A 28 -10.33 -7.98 3.66
N GLY A 29 -10.12 -9.19 4.18
CA GLY A 29 -10.22 -9.47 5.62
C GLY A 29 -9.22 -8.67 6.44
N CYS A 30 -7.94 -8.67 6.06
CA CYS A 30 -6.91 -7.91 6.75
C CYS A 30 -7.18 -6.40 6.69
N LEU A 31 -7.59 -5.86 5.53
CA LEU A 31 -7.96 -4.44 5.40
C LEU A 31 -9.18 -4.08 6.26
N GLY A 32 -10.19 -4.95 6.31
CA GLY A 32 -11.35 -4.75 7.18
C GLY A 32 -10.96 -4.64 8.65
N ILE A 33 -10.10 -5.55 9.13
CA ILE A 33 -9.55 -5.50 10.50
C ILE A 33 -8.77 -4.20 10.72
N CYS A 34 -7.95 -3.78 9.75
CA CYS A 34 -7.20 -2.52 9.85
C CYS A 34 -8.11 -1.31 9.99
N CYS A 35 -9.20 -1.24 9.23
CA CYS A 35 -10.19 -0.16 9.35
C CYS A 35 -10.80 -0.12 10.76
N VAL A 36 -11.18 -1.27 11.33
CA VAL A 36 -11.73 -1.34 12.69
C VAL A 36 -10.70 -0.89 13.73
N LEU A 37 -9.47 -1.37 13.63
CA LEU A 37 -8.39 -0.97 14.53
C LEU A 37 -8.07 0.52 14.43
N ASN A 38 -8.04 1.09 13.21
CA ASN A 38 -7.86 2.52 13.02
C ASN A 38 -9.01 3.35 13.61
N LEU A 39 -10.25 2.87 13.56
CA LEU A 39 -11.37 3.52 14.25
C LEU A 39 -11.21 3.51 15.76
N LEU A 40 -10.73 2.41 16.34
CA LEU A 40 -10.42 2.34 17.77
C LEU A 40 -9.30 3.33 18.12
N LEU A 41 -8.26 3.44 17.30
CA LEU A 41 -7.22 4.45 17.45
C LEU A 41 -7.80 5.87 17.40
N ALA A 42 -8.77 6.14 16.53
CA ALA A 42 -9.44 7.44 16.45
C ALA A 42 -10.16 7.82 17.76
N VAL A 43 -10.87 6.85 18.36
CA VAL A 43 -11.57 7.04 19.64
C VAL A 43 -10.58 7.29 20.77
N LEU A 44 -9.48 6.52 20.80
CA LEU A 44 -8.41 6.68 21.79
C LEU A 44 -7.65 8.01 21.62
N ALA A 45 -7.39 8.45 20.40
CA ALA A 45 -6.75 9.73 20.13
C ALA A 45 -7.63 10.91 20.60
N ARG A 46 -8.95 10.80 20.44
CA ARG A 46 -9.90 11.83 20.85
C ARG A 46 -10.14 11.89 22.36
N SER A 47 -9.97 10.79 23.09
CA SER A 47 -10.25 10.74 24.53
C SER A 47 -9.23 11.49 25.40
N GLY A 48 -8.12 11.96 24.83
CA GLY A 48 -7.15 12.82 25.51
C GLY A 48 -6.37 12.15 26.65
N VAL A 49 -6.46 10.83 26.79
CA VAL A 49 -5.74 10.08 27.82
C VAL A 49 -4.27 9.99 27.39
N GLY A 50 -3.38 10.75 28.02
CA GLY A 50 -1.95 10.83 27.65
C GLY A 50 -1.19 9.48 27.61
N ALA A 51 -1.65 8.46 28.33
CA ALA A 51 -1.11 7.09 28.22
C ALA A 51 -1.57 6.35 26.94
N ALA A 52 -2.76 6.68 26.43
CA ALA A 52 -3.27 6.18 25.15
C ALA A 52 -2.59 6.85 23.94
N ALA A 53 -1.79 7.90 24.15
CA ALA A 53 -0.95 8.52 23.10
C ALA A 53 0.27 7.69 22.73
N GLN A 54 0.80 6.91 23.68
CA GLN A 54 1.93 6.03 23.42
C GLN A 54 1.48 4.68 22.84
N LEU A 55 0.23 4.27 23.08
CA LEU A 55 -0.31 2.99 22.60
C LEU A 55 -0.27 2.86 21.06
N PRO A 56 -0.67 3.86 20.24
CA PRO A 56 -0.51 3.82 18.79
C PRO A 56 0.96 3.62 18.38
N ILE A 57 1.88 4.34 19.03
CA ILE A 57 3.32 4.27 18.77
C ILE A 57 3.83 2.85 19.07
N TRP A 58 3.51 2.30 20.25
CA TRP A 58 3.86 0.93 20.64
C TRP A 58 3.22 -0.12 19.72
N LEU A 59 1.95 0.05 19.35
CA LEU A 59 1.26 -0.84 18.42
C LEU A 59 1.91 -0.81 17.04
N GLY A 60 2.34 0.36 16.55
CA GLY A 60 3.08 0.49 15.31
C GLY A 60 4.48 -0.14 15.37
N TYR A 61 5.21 0.06 16.47
CA TYR A 61 6.50 -0.58 16.72
C TYR A 61 6.42 -2.11 16.89
N LEU A 62 5.31 -2.63 17.42
CA LEU A 62 5.06 -4.08 17.53
C LEU A 62 4.54 -4.66 16.21
N ALA A 63 3.86 -3.86 15.38
CA ALA A 63 3.28 -4.29 14.10
C ALA A 63 4.25 -4.19 12.90
N LEU A 64 5.39 -3.51 12.99
CA LEU A 64 6.31 -3.36 11.84
C LEU A 64 7.40 -4.46 11.74
N PRO A 65 8.23 -4.71 12.77
CA PRO A 65 9.38 -5.60 12.64
C PRO A 65 9.03 -7.09 12.41
N PRO A 66 8.05 -7.71 13.12
CA PRO A 66 7.75 -9.12 12.91
C PRO A 66 6.91 -9.37 11.65
N TYR A 67 6.18 -8.37 11.14
CA TYR A 67 5.28 -8.52 9.98
C TYR A 67 5.96 -8.23 8.64
N VAL A 68 6.93 -7.32 8.60
CA VAL A 68 7.81 -7.15 7.42
C VAL A 68 8.69 -8.40 7.22
N ALA A 69 8.92 -9.19 8.27
CA ALA A 69 9.55 -10.50 8.19
C ALA A 69 8.60 -11.64 7.74
N THR A 70 7.28 -11.41 7.65
CA THR A 70 6.35 -12.41 7.12
C THR A 70 6.33 -12.40 5.60
N THR A 71 6.27 -13.57 4.98
CA THR A 71 6.23 -13.73 3.52
C THR A 71 4.87 -13.40 2.89
N SER A 72 3.87 -13.01 3.70
CA SER A 72 2.49 -12.75 3.26
C SER A 72 2.30 -11.27 2.91
N LEU A 73 2.00 -11.02 1.62
CA LEU A 73 1.70 -9.69 1.09
C LEU A 73 0.48 -9.03 1.78
N PRO A 74 -0.66 -9.72 1.99
CA PRO A 74 -1.82 -9.18 2.71
C PRO A 74 -1.46 -8.62 4.09
N ILE A 75 -0.66 -9.37 4.84
CA ILE A 75 -0.28 -9.02 6.22
C ILE A 75 0.66 -7.82 6.22
N THR A 76 1.66 -7.81 5.34
CA THR A 76 2.58 -6.66 5.18
C THR A 76 1.81 -5.39 4.81
N GLY A 77 0.87 -5.53 3.87
CA GLY A 77 0.00 -4.45 3.46
C GLY A 77 -0.89 -3.89 4.56
N ALA A 78 -1.51 -4.78 5.34
CA ALA A 78 -2.32 -4.46 6.50
C ALA A 78 -1.52 -3.72 7.59
N ALA A 79 -0.30 -4.21 7.89
CA ALA A 79 0.61 -3.55 8.82
C ALA A 79 0.93 -2.11 8.38
N LEU A 80 1.16 -1.88 7.08
CA LEU A 80 1.39 -0.53 6.56
C LEU A 80 0.15 0.39 6.66
N VAL A 81 -1.06 -0.14 6.44
CA VAL A 81 -2.30 0.64 6.61
C VAL A 81 -2.53 1.01 8.08
N LEU A 82 -2.27 0.08 9.00
CA LEU A 82 -2.30 0.36 10.44
C LEU A 82 -1.25 1.39 10.84
N TRP A 83 -0.05 1.28 10.30
CA TRP A 83 1.03 2.25 10.53
C TRP A 83 0.64 3.66 10.09
N ILE A 84 -0.04 3.81 8.96
CA ILE A 84 -0.61 5.11 8.53
C ILE A 84 -1.61 5.62 9.57
N GLY A 85 -2.48 4.77 10.09
CA GLY A 85 -3.44 5.13 11.16
C GLY A 85 -2.76 5.58 12.45
N VAL A 86 -1.64 4.94 12.81
CA VAL A 86 -0.80 5.36 13.95
C VAL A 86 -0.27 6.77 13.77
N TRP A 87 0.30 7.09 12.59
CA TRP A 87 0.80 8.44 12.31
C TRP A 87 -0.31 9.49 12.34
N LYS A 88 -1.50 9.17 11.83
CA LYS A 88 -2.68 10.05 11.94
C LYS A 88 -3.09 10.32 13.38
N ALA A 89 -3.03 9.31 14.25
CA ALA A 89 -3.27 9.49 15.68
C ALA A 89 -2.24 10.41 16.33
N VAL A 90 -0.96 10.26 15.96
CA VAL A 90 0.13 11.14 16.44
C VAL A 90 -0.11 12.57 15.97
N ASP A 91 -0.47 12.80 14.70
CA ASP A 91 -0.72 14.15 14.17
C ASP A 91 -1.88 14.86 14.89
N ILE A 92 -2.95 14.12 15.23
CA ILE A 92 -4.07 14.68 16.00
C ILE A 92 -3.63 15.03 17.43
N GLN A 93 -2.83 14.18 18.07
CA GLN A 93 -2.34 14.41 19.44
C GLN A 93 -1.35 15.57 19.52
N MET A 94 -0.54 15.75 18.47
CA MET A 94 0.39 16.88 18.35
C MET A 94 -0.31 18.17 17.90
N GLY A 95 -1.60 18.11 17.53
CA GLY A 95 -2.34 19.25 17.02
C GLY A 95 -1.86 19.72 15.63
N THR A 96 -1.16 18.86 14.90
CA THR A 96 -0.67 19.12 13.53
C THR A 96 -1.68 18.69 12.46
N ALA A 97 -2.66 17.87 12.83
CA ALA A 97 -3.74 17.45 11.93
C ALA A 97 -4.78 18.56 11.68
N GLU A 98 -5.47 18.45 10.53
CA GLU A 98 -6.66 19.26 10.22
C GLU A 98 -7.75 19.04 11.30
N THR A 99 -8.47 20.09 11.69
CA THR A 99 -9.48 20.01 12.76
C THR A 99 -10.74 19.23 12.33
N PHE A 100 -10.95 18.06 12.92
CA PHE A 100 -12.14 17.23 12.66
C PHE A 100 -13.30 17.61 13.59
N ASN A 101 -14.25 18.40 13.07
CA ASN A 101 -15.39 18.91 13.87
C ASN A 101 -16.47 17.85 14.17
N THR A 102 -16.48 16.71 13.47
CA THR A 102 -17.53 15.68 13.62
C THR A 102 -16.93 14.27 13.73
N LEU A 103 -17.62 13.39 14.47
CA LEU A 103 -17.20 11.97 14.60
C LEU A 103 -17.16 11.24 13.24
N PRO A 104 -18.10 11.44 12.30
CA PRO A 104 -18.01 10.82 10.98
C PRO A 104 -16.80 11.27 10.16
N SER A 105 -16.42 12.56 10.26
CA SER A 105 -15.22 13.06 9.56
C SER A 105 -13.94 12.44 10.13
N LEU A 106 -13.85 12.35 11.47
CA LEU A 106 -12.77 11.65 12.16
C LEU A 106 -12.73 10.16 11.77
N ALA A 107 -13.88 9.48 11.77
CA ALA A 107 -13.97 8.08 11.37
C ALA A 107 -13.49 7.87 9.92
N LEU A 108 -13.93 8.73 9.00
CA LEU A 108 -13.50 8.68 7.60
C LEU A 108 -11.99 8.90 7.45
N HIS A 109 -11.42 9.85 8.22
CA HIS A 109 -9.99 10.12 8.23
C HIS A 109 -9.16 8.90 8.66
N PHE A 110 -9.62 8.12 9.63
CA PHE A 110 -8.91 6.93 10.11
C PHE A 110 -9.20 5.66 9.29
N MET A 111 -10.41 5.50 8.77
CA MET A 111 -10.77 4.34 7.95
C MET A 111 -10.07 4.34 6.61
N SER A 112 -9.74 5.52 6.06
CA SER A 112 -9.08 5.64 4.77
C SER A 112 -7.60 5.97 4.94
N PRO A 113 -6.66 5.18 4.38
CA PRO A 113 -5.26 5.60 4.27
C PRO A 113 -5.10 6.82 3.35
N VAL A 114 -6.10 7.10 2.51
CA VAL A 114 -6.14 8.27 1.63
C VAL A 114 -6.97 9.37 2.26
N GLU A 115 -6.40 10.56 2.40
CA GLU A 115 -7.14 11.74 2.84
C GLU A 115 -8.01 12.31 1.72
N HIS A 116 -9.12 12.96 2.09
CA HIS A 116 -9.86 13.81 1.16
C HIS A 116 -9.27 15.23 1.18
N ARG A 117 -9.46 15.99 0.12
CA ARG A 117 -9.03 17.39 0.03
C ARG A 117 -10.00 18.27 0.78
N LEU A 118 -9.45 19.24 1.52
CA LEU A 118 -10.21 20.34 2.10
C LEU A 118 -9.98 21.60 1.27
N ASP A 119 -11.03 22.41 1.13
CA ASP A 119 -10.97 23.74 0.54
C ASP A 119 -10.25 24.73 1.49
N ALA A 120 -10.02 25.97 1.03
CA ALA A 120 -9.41 27.02 1.84
C ALA A 120 -10.23 27.41 3.09
N LYS A 121 -11.48 26.96 3.18
CA LYS A 121 -12.39 27.19 4.31
C LYS A 121 -12.51 25.96 5.23
N GLY A 122 -11.76 24.88 4.95
CA GLY A 122 -11.78 23.64 5.73
C GLY A 122 -12.95 22.69 5.42
N ASN A 123 -13.73 22.93 4.36
CA ASN A 123 -14.80 22.03 3.93
C ASN A 123 -14.25 20.99 2.94
N ALA A 124 -14.86 19.81 2.90
CA ALA A 124 -14.47 18.79 1.93
C ALA A 124 -14.71 19.26 0.49
N GLU A 125 -13.67 19.18 -0.36
CA GLU A 125 -13.79 19.43 -1.78
C GLU A 125 -14.65 18.34 -2.44
N THR A 126 -15.57 18.76 -3.30
CA THR A 126 -16.38 17.84 -4.10
C THR A 126 -15.55 17.23 -5.23
N ALA A 127 -15.70 15.93 -5.43
CA ALA A 127 -15.05 15.23 -6.53
C ALA A 127 -15.60 15.73 -7.88
N ALA A 128 -14.72 15.81 -8.89
CA ALA A 128 -15.16 16.18 -10.23
C ALA A 128 -16.05 15.08 -10.83
N PRO A 129 -17.00 15.42 -11.72
CA PRO A 129 -17.79 14.40 -12.42
C PRO A 129 -16.84 13.44 -13.15
N PHE A 130 -17.13 12.14 -13.04
CA PHE A 130 -16.32 11.04 -13.62
C PHE A 130 -14.90 10.88 -13.04
N GLU A 131 -14.53 11.54 -11.94
CA GLU A 131 -13.24 11.31 -11.28
C GLU A 131 -13.06 9.85 -10.82
N TRP A 132 -14.15 9.18 -10.45
CA TRP A 132 -14.17 7.75 -10.13
C TRP A 132 -13.65 6.88 -11.28
N ALA A 133 -13.91 7.24 -12.55
CA ALA A 133 -13.48 6.45 -13.70
C ALA A 133 -11.95 6.47 -13.87
N ARG A 134 -11.32 7.59 -13.54
CA ARG A 134 -9.85 7.71 -13.48
C ARG A 134 -9.27 6.77 -12.43
N HIS A 135 -9.87 6.73 -11.24
CA HIS A 135 -9.45 5.82 -10.17
C HIS A 135 -9.67 4.35 -10.54
N LEU A 136 -10.82 4.00 -11.11
CA LEU A 136 -11.10 2.66 -11.57
C LEU A 136 -10.08 2.18 -12.61
N ARG A 137 -9.78 3.00 -13.63
CA ARG A 137 -8.76 2.69 -14.63
C ARG A 137 -7.38 2.47 -13.99
N SER A 138 -7.00 3.34 -13.06
CA SER A 138 -5.73 3.22 -12.35
C SER A 138 -5.65 1.93 -11.51
N LEU A 139 -6.76 1.56 -10.86
CA LEU A 139 -6.88 0.33 -10.08
C LEU A 139 -6.73 -0.91 -10.97
N LEU A 140 -7.38 -0.93 -12.14
CA LEU A 140 -7.25 -2.01 -13.13
C LEU A 140 -5.81 -2.18 -13.63
N LEU A 141 -5.11 -1.07 -13.92
CA LEU A 141 -3.71 -1.10 -14.35
C LEU A 141 -2.77 -1.59 -13.24
N LYS A 142 -3.00 -1.20 -11.99
CA LYS A 142 -2.22 -1.68 -10.84
C LYS A 142 -2.51 -3.15 -10.53
N TYR A 143 -3.75 -3.58 -10.70
CA TYR A 143 -4.15 -4.97 -10.55
C TYR A 143 -3.48 -5.87 -11.59
N SER A 144 -3.45 -5.45 -12.86
CA SER A 144 -2.73 -6.20 -13.89
C SER A 144 -1.22 -6.23 -13.64
N GLY A 145 -0.63 -5.10 -13.21
CA GLY A 145 0.77 -5.06 -12.79
C GLY A 145 1.07 -6.02 -11.63
N LEU A 146 0.18 -6.07 -10.63
CA LEU A 146 0.30 -7.00 -9.50
C LEU A 146 0.21 -8.47 -9.97
N ALA A 147 -0.70 -8.79 -10.90
CA ALA A 147 -0.83 -10.14 -11.46
C ALA A 147 0.45 -10.57 -12.20
N VAL A 148 1.07 -9.67 -12.97
CA VAL A 148 2.36 -9.91 -13.63
C VAL A 148 3.46 -10.16 -12.60
N LEU A 149 3.56 -9.33 -11.55
CA LEU A 149 4.57 -9.50 -10.49
C LEU A 149 4.39 -10.81 -9.71
N CYS A 150 3.15 -11.19 -9.39
CA CYS A 150 2.84 -12.48 -8.76
C CYS A 150 3.24 -13.66 -9.66
N SER A 151 2.98 -13.55 -10.96
CA SER A 151 3.38 -14.55 -11.96
C SER A 151 4.91 -14.68 -12.01
N LEU A 152 5.64 -13.55 -12.07
CA LEU A 152 7.11 -13.52 -12.06
C LEU A 152 7.69 -14.13 -10.79
N ARG A 153 7.13 -13.79 -9.62
CA ARG A 153 7.53 -14.38 -8.34
C ARG A 153 7.35 -15.90 -8.35
N ARG A 154 6.20 -16.40 -8.82
CA ARG A 154 5.91 -17.84 -8.89
C ARG A 154 6.86 -18.57 -9.85
N SER A 155 7.13 -18.00 -11.02
CA SER A 155 8.10 -18.54 -11.97
C SER A 155 9.51 -18.58 -11.37
N HIS A 156 9.92 -17.55 -10.64
CA HIS A 156 11.19 -17.51 -9.94
C HIS A 156 11.28 -18.59 -8.83
N GLU A 157 10.24 -18.75 -8.02
CA GLU A 157 10.16 -19.81 -7.00
C GLU A 157 10.18 -21.21 -7.61
N TYR A 158 9.51 -21.43 -8.74
CA TYR A 158 9.54 -22.70 -9.47
C TYR A 158 10.95 -23.01 -10.00
N TRP A 159 11.60 -22.02 -10.61
CA TRP A 159 12.96 -22.17 -11.13
C TRP A 159 13.96 -22.50 -10.01
N LEU A 160 13.86 -21.86 -8.85
CA LEU A 160 14.68 -22.16 -7.67
C LEU A 160 14.49 -23.59 -7.16
N ARG A 161 13.26 -24.13 -7.21
CA ARG A 161 12.98 -25.52 -6.81
C ARG A 161 13.50 -26.54 -7.82
N TYR A 162 13.36 -26.26 -9.11
CA TYR A 162 13.73 -27.20 -10.18
C TYR A 162 15.24 -27.31 -10.38
N THR A 163 15.98 -26.23 -10.13
CA THR A 163 17.43 -26.21 -10.25
C THR A 163 18.17 -26.82 -9.05
N GLY A 164 17.44 -27.44 -8.11
CA GLY A 164 17.99 -28.34 -7.11
C GLY A 164 19.02 -27.73 -6.14
N GLY A 165 19.06 -26.41 -5.97
CA GLY A 165 20.07 -25.75 -5.13
C GLY A 165 21.54 -25.86 -5.62
N GLU A 166 21.82 -26.74 -6.59
CA GLU A 166 23.17 -27.04 -7.12
C GLU A 166 23.56 -26.21 -8.35
N VAL A 167 22.93 -25.06 -8.57
CA VAL A 167 23.49 -24.09 -9.52
C VAL A 167 24.65 -23.42 -8.80
N GLN A 168 25.85 -23.89 -9.13
CA GLN A 168 27.16 -23.27 -8.91
C GLN A 168 27.04 -21.78 -8.63
N LEU A 169 27.75 -21.33 -7.59
CA LEU A 169 27.92 -19.96 -7.08
C LEU A 169 28.12 -18.86 -8.16
N GLY A 170 27.18 -18.66 -9.09
CA GLY A 170 26.88 -17.35 -9.60
C GLY A 170 26.48 -16.50 -8.40
N PRO A 171 26.89 -15.22 -8.34
CA PRO A 171 27.03 -14.51 -7.10
C PRO A 171 25.68 -14.50 -6.38
N ILE A 172 25.66 -15.11 -5.19
CA ILE A 172 24.47 -15.26 -4.31
C ILE A 172 23.72 -13.93 -4.15
N THR A 173 24.44 -12.81 -4.27
CA THR A 173 23.93 -11.45 -4.29
C THR A 173 22.88 -11.21 -5.40
N ALA A 174 23.13 -11.63 -6.64
CA ALA A 174 22.22 -11.35 -7.76
C ALA A 174 20.82 -11.99 -7.60
N ARG A 175 20.73 -13.14 -6.92
CA ARG A 175 19.45 -13.81 -6.63
C ARG A 175 18.68 -13.12 -5.49
N LEU A 176 19.40 -12.70 -4.46
CA LEU A 176 18.82 -11.94 -3.35
C LEU A 176 18.32 -10.57 -3.83
N ASP A 177 19.09 -9.91 -4.70
CA ASP A 177 18.78 -8.59 -5.24
C ASP A 177 17.50 -8.61 -6.07
N LEU A 178 17.34 -9.61 -6.96
CA LEU A 178 16.11 -9.77 -7.75
C LEU A 178 14.89 -10.07 -6.85
N TYR A 179 15.07 -10.91 -5.83
CA TYR A 179 14.01 -11.24 -4.88
C TYR A 179 13.55 -10.03 -4.08
N LEU A 180 14.50 -9.24 -3.56
CA LEU A 180 14.23 -8.00 -2.83
C LEU A 180 13.56 -6.97 -3.74
N TYR A 181 14.06 -6.83 -4.98
CA TYR A 181 13.47 -5.93 -5.96
C TYR A 181 12.02 -6.28 -6.26
N LEU A 182 11.72 -7.56 -6.53
CA LEU A 182 10.35 -8.05 -6.73
C LEU A 182 9.46 -7.79 -5.51
N HIS A 183 9.97 -7.98 -4.29
CA HIS A 183 9.22 -7.71 -3.06
C HIS A 183 8.86 -6.23 -2.91
N VAL A 184 9.81 -5.33 -3.16
CA VAL A 184 9.56 -3.88 -3.11
C VAL A 184 8.46 -3.49 -4.10
N TRP A 185 8.51 -4.02 -5.33
CA TRP A 185 7.48 -3.77 -6.33
C TRP A 185 6.12 -4.35 -5.95
N LEU A 186 6.08 -5.57 -5.39
CA LEU A 186 4.85 -6.18 -4.92
C LEU A 186 4.20 -5.34 -3.82
N VAL A 187 4.97 -4.92 -2.81
CA VAL A 187 4.49 -4.06 -1.72
C VAL A 187 4.00 -2.71 -2.26
N TYR A 188 4.75 -2.09 -3.18
CA TYR A 188 4.35 -0.82 -3.78
C TYR A 188 3.07 -0.94 -4.62
N CYS A 189 2.95 -1.95 -5.48
CA CYS A 189 1.77 -2.19 -6.30
C CYS A 189 0.55 -2.49 -5.43
N PHE A 190 0.73 -3.29 -4.37
CA PHE A 190 -0.30 -3.57 -3.38
C PHE A 190 -0.78 -2.29 -2.71
N LEU A 191 0.14 -1.51 -2.11
CA LEU A 191 -0.22 -0.31 -1.35
C LEU A 191 -0.88 0.73 -2.26
N SER A 192 -0.38 0.87 -3.50
CA SER A 192 -0.96 1.71 -4.52
C SER A 192 -2.37 1.28 -4.94
N LEU A 193 -2.63 -0.03 -4.98
CA LEU A 193 -3.95 -0.59 -5.30
C LEU A 193 -4.94 -0.35 -4.15
N VAL A 194 -4.51 -0.53 -2.90
CA VAL A 194 -5.31 -0.20 -1.72
C VAL A 194 -5.65 1.28 -1.69
N CYS A 195 -4.66 2.17 -1.83
CA CYS A 195 -4.89 3.61 -1.87
C CYS A 195 -5.82 4.02 -3.02
N ASP A 196 -5.69 3.43 -4.21
CA ASP A 196 -6.62 3.71 -5.31
C ASP A 196 -8.04 3.21 -5.03
N GLY A 197 -8.18 2.06 -4.36
CA GLY A 197 -9.48 1.54 -3.91
C GLY A 197 -10.18 2.49 -2.95
N PHE A 198 -9.46 3.01 -1.96
CA PHE A 198 -10.00 4.04 -1.07
C PHE A 198 -10.26 5.37 -1.78
N SER A 199 -9.41 5.77 -2.72
CA SER A 199 -9.64 6.97 -3.55
C SER A 199 -10.89 6.84 -4.42
N LEU A 200 -11.13 5.65 -4.96
CA LEU A 200 -12.34 5.32 -5.71
C LEU A 200 -13.57 5.40 -4.80
N ALA A 201 -13.51 4.80 -3.61
CA ALA A 201 -14.60 4.85 -2.63
C ALA A 201 -14.92 6.29 -2.22
N LEU A 202 -13.91 7.11 -1.92
CA LEU A 202 -14.10 8.54 -1.62
C LEU A 202 -14.73 9.30 -2.80
N SER A 203 -14.26 9.05 -4.02
CA SER A 203 -14.80 9.69 -5.23
C SER A 203 -16.27 9.32 -5.46
N LEU A 204 -16.65 8.06 -5.18
CA LEU A 204 -18.04 7.59 -5.26
C LEU A 204 -18.92 8.21 -4.18
N LEU A 205 -18.36 8.54 -3.01
CA LEU A 205 -19.03 9.33 -1.96
C LEU A 205 -19.08 10.83 -2.29
N GLY A 206 -18.58 11.25 -3.46
CA GLY A 206 -18.54 12.65 -3.88
C GLY A 206 -17.42 13.47 -3.24
N LEU A 207 -16.47 12.83 -2.54
CA LEU A 207 -15.35 13.48 -1.87
C LEU A 207 -14.08 13.37 -2.72
N ARG A 208 -13.37 14.48 -2.88
CA ARG A 208 -12.16 14.50 -3.72
C ARG A 208 -10.96 13.92 -2.98
N PRO A 209 -10.33 12.82 -3.44
CA PRO A 209 -9.18 12.24 -2.76
C PRO A 209 -7.89 13.05 -2.99
N LYS A 210 -7.02 13.11 -1.96
CA LYS A 210 -5.62 13.54 -2.09
C LYS A 210 -4.83 12.43 -2.80
N THR A 211 -3.88 12.81 -3.64
CA THR A 211 -3.00 11.84 -4.30
C THR A 211 -1.89 11.44 -3.33
N MET A 212 -1.82 10.17 -2.94
CA MET A 212 -0.78 9.66 -2.03
C MET A 212 0.55 9.45 -2.75
N PHE A 213 0.55 8.70 -3.85
CA PHE A 213 1.76 8.33 -4.59
C PHE A 213 1.88 9.05 -5.93
N ARG A 214 3.06 9.58 -6.23
CA ARG A 214 3.42 10.19 -7.54
C ARG A 214 4.63 9.48 -8.16
N SER A 215 4.43 8.20 -8.49
CA SER A 215 5.44 7.31 -9.07
C SER A 215 6.78 7.33 -8.32
N PRO A 216 6.79 7.11 -6.99
CA PRO A 216 7.98 7.26 -6.16
C PRO A 216 9.12 6.34 -6.58
N LEU A 217 8.86 5.09 -7.00
CA LEU A 217 9.94 4.17 -7.38
C LEU A 217 10.61 4.50 -8.72
N ILE A 218 9.89 5.13 -9.66
CA ILE A 218 10.37 5.32 -11.04
C ILE A 218 10.96 6.72 -11.22
N ALA A 219 10.36 7.72 -10.57
CA ALA A 219 10.62 9.12 -10.85
C ALA A 219 11.43 9.83 -9.75
N SER A 220 11.83 9.13 -8.69
CA SER A 220 12.65 9.74 -7.63
C SER A 220 14.11 9.78 -8.03
N TYR A 221 14.73 10.95 -7.89
CA TYR A 221 16.17 11.15 -8.14
C TYR A 221 17.02 11.18 -6.85
N SER A 222 16.38 11.21 -5.68
CA SER A 222 17.04 11.18 -4.38
C SER A 222 16.11 10.61 -3.30
N PRO A 223 16.65 10.13 -2.16
CA PRO A 223 15.82 9.70 -1.02
C PRO A 223 14.89 10.81 -0.50
N ARG A 224 15.34 12.06 -0.53
CA ARG A 224 14.51 13.21 -0.13
C ARG A 224 13.33 13.41 -1.09
N ASP A 225 13.56 13.34 -2.40
CA ASP A 225 12.49 13.44 -3.41
C ASP A 225 11.46 12.31 -3.25
N PHE A 226 11.95 11.09 -2.97
CA PHE A 226 11.12 9.93 -2.67
C PHE A 226 10.18 10.19 -1.50
N TRP A 227 10.71 10.51 -0.32
CA TRP A 227 9.91 10.62 0.90
C TRP A 227 9.03 11.88 0.96
N SER A 228 9.48 13.01 0.39
CA SER A 228 8.80 14.30 0.53
C SER A 228 7.75 14.62 -0.53
N ARG A 229 8.02 14.31 -1.81
CA ARG A 229 7.20 14.78 -2.94
C ARG A 229 6.36 13.68 -3.57
N ARG A 230 6.76 12.42 -3.38
CA ARG A 230 6.25 11.29 -4.17
C ARG A 230 5.67 10.15 -3.34
N TRP A 231 6.09 9.95 -2.10
CA TRP A 231 5.63 8.87 -1.21
C TRP A 231 4.47 9.30 -0.28
N LEU A 232 4.59 10.47 0.34
CA LEU A 232 3.50 11.19 0.98
C LEU A 232 3.55 12.59 0.39
N ASN A 233 2.47 13.01 -0.24
CA ASN A 233 2.40 14.29 -0.92
C ASN A 233 2.33 15.40 0.14
N ALA A 234 3.49 15.74 0.73
CA ALA A 234 3.59 16.85 1.68
C ALA A 234 3.14 18.13 0.96
N PRO A 235 2.38 19.02 1.63
CA PRO A 235 1.99 20.28 1.03
C PRO A 235 3.24 21.04 0.58
N PRO A 236 3.19 21.75 -0.56
CA PRO A 236 4.35 22.39 -1.19
C PRO A 236 5.01 23.49 -0.33
N ASN A 237 4.47 23.82 0.85
CA ASN A 237 4.87 24.96 1.67
C ASN A 237 5.72 24.60 2.90
N LEU A 238 6.22 23.37 3.01
CA LEU A 238 7.24 23.01 4.01
C LEU A 238 8.62 23.03 3.34
N SER A 239 9.13 24.23 3.06
CA SER A 239 10.52 24.50 2.65
C SER A 239 11.13 25.54 3.56
#